data_AF-A0A0U3DNX2-F1
#
_entry.id   AF-A0A0U3DNX2-F1
#
_cell.length_a   1.000
_cell.length_b   1.000
_cell.length_c   1.000
_cell.angle_alpha   90.00
_cell.angle_beta   90.00
_cell.angle_gamma   90.00
#
_symmetry.space_group_name_H-M   'P 1'
#
loop_
_entity.id
_entity.type
_entity.pdbx_description
1 polymer ?
#
loop_
_entity_poly.entity_id
_entity_poly.type
_entity_poly.pdbx_seq_one_letter_code
_entity_poly.pdbx_strand_id
1 'polypeptide(L)'
;MDNKSYSYPMDYEWSRTEMTDVINLWRAVELAYEAGISTQEFLTKYQKFKEVIPSIGEEKKWGREFEAVSGYSLYQAVKEAKGTNKKTFRLENR
;
A
#
# COMPACT_ATOMS: atom_id res chain seq x y z
N MET A 1 9.09 23.07 2.71
CA MET A 1 8.39 21.84 2.27
C MET A 1 8.90 20.72 3.15
N ASP A 2 8.06 20.28 4.07
CA ASP A 2 8.39 19.45 5.23
C ASP A 2 9.06 18.13 4.84
N ASN A 3 10.29 17.96 5.31
CA ASN A 3 11.07 16.74 5.17
C ASN A 3 10.55 15.69 6.16
N LYS A 4 9.46 14.99 5.82
CA LYS A 4 9.07 13.76 6.51
C LYS A 4 9.86 12.61 5.90
N SER A 5 11.07 12.35 6.41
CA SER A 5 11.80 11.11 6.16
C SER A 5 11.04 9.96 6.82
N TYR A 6 10.12 9.35 6.08
CA TYR A 6 9.51 8.10 6.48
C TYR A 6 10.56 6.99 6.31
N SER A 7 11.10 6.52 7.42
CA SER A 7 11.88 5.28 7.44
C SER A 7 10.89 4.14 7.34
N TYR A 8 10.46 3.83 6.12
CA TYR A 8 9.93 2.51 5.88
C TYR A 8 11.02 1.50 6.23
N PRO A 9 10.67 0.29 6.66
CA PRO A 9 11.68 -0.75 6.73
C PRO A 9 12.25 -0.87 5.30
N MET A 10 13.52 -1.19 5.12
CA MET A 10 14.10 -1.23 3.78
C MET A 10 14.99 -2.45 3.66
N ASP A 11 14.80 -3.21 2.58
CA ASP A 11 15.84 -4.09 2.07
C ASP A 11 16.76 -3.24 1.19
N TYR A 12 18.06 -3.31 1.42
CA TYR A 12 19.05 -2.41 0.81
C TYR A 12 19.29 -2.69 -0.70
N GLU A 13 18.56 -3.63 -1.29
CA GLU A 13 18.73 -4.09 -2.68
C GLU A 13 17.75 -3.46 -3.69
N TRP A 14 16.74 -2.69 -3.24
CA TRP A 14 15.78 -2.09 -4.17
C TRP A 14 16.34 -0.88 -4.92
N SER A 15 16.13 -0.88 -6.23
CA SER A 15 16.35 0.28 -7.08
C SER A 15 15.40 1.43 -6.74
N ARG A 16 15.73 2.64 -7.22
CA ARG A 16 14.87 3.82 -7.04
C ARG A 16 13.45 3.63 -7.58
N THR A 17 13.31 2.88 -8.67
CA THR A 17 12.00 2.60 -9.28
C THR A 17 11.17 1.69 -8.38
N GLU A 18 11.77 0.60 -7.89
CA GLU A 18 11.12 -0.34 -6.98
C GLU A 18 10.68 0.33 -5.67
N MET A 19 11.54 1.19 -5.11
CA MET A 19 11.19 2.02 -3.95
C MET A 19 9.98 2.91 -4.23
N THR A 20 9.93 3.50 -5.42
CA THR A 20 8.81 4.36 -5.84
C THR A 20 7.51 3.56 -5.93
N ASP A 21 7.57 2.32 -6.46
CA ASP A 21 6.39 1.45 -6.56
C ASP A 21 5.88 1.01 -5.18
N VAL A 22 6.77 0.73 -4.23
CA VAL A 22 6.39 0.43 -2.84
C VAL A 22 5.72 1.63 -2.17
N ILE A 23 6.33 2.82 -2.27
CA ILE A 23 5.76 4.06 -1.71
C ILE A 23 4.39 4.38 -2.34
N ASN A 24 4.23 4.13 -3.64
CA ASN A 24 2.97 4.37 -4.33
C ASN A 24 1.85 3.48 -3.79
N LEU A 25 2.13 2.22 -3.41
CA LEU A 25 1.13 1.40 -2.74
C LEU A 25 0.75 1.96 -1.37
N TRP A 26 1.72 2.40 -0.56
CA TRP A 26 1.42 3.00 0.76
C TRP A 26 0.49 4.20 0.65
N ARG A 27 0.78 5.12 -0.28
CA ARG A 27 -0.11 6.25 -0.57
C ARG A 27 -1.50 5.81 -1.04
N ALA A 28 -1.59 4.71 -1.79
CA ALA A 28 -2.86 4.17 -2.23
C ALA A 28 -3.68 3.61 -1.07
N VAL A 29 -3.01 3.00 -0.08
CA VAL A 29 -3.66 2.54 1.15
C VAL A 29 -4.14 3.74 1.95
N GLU A 30 -3.32 4.76 2.19
CA GLU A 30 -3.74 6.00 2.87
C GLU A 30 -4.99 6.61 2.22
N LEU A 31 -4.96 6.79 0.90
CA LEU A 31 -6.10 7.31 0.13
C LEU A 31 -7.36 6.45 0.30
N ALA A 32 -7.22 5.12 0.32
CA ALA A 32 -8.36 4.22 0.50
C ALA A 32 -9.08 4.45 1.85
N TYR A 33 -8.40 4.90 2.90
CA TYR A 33 -9.03 5.22 4.19
C TYR A 33 -9.46 6.70 4.28
N GLU A 34 -8.63 7.62 3.80
CA GLU A 34 -8.84 9.06 3.99
C GLU A 34 -9.90 9.64 3.05
N ALA A 35 -9.87 9.31 1.76
CA ALA A 35 -10.68 9.96 0.72
C ALA A 35 -11.46 8.97 -0.17
N GLY A 36 -11.00 7.72 -0.25
CA GLY A 36 -11.39 6.75 -1.26
C GLY A 36 -10.49 6.81 -2.49
N ILE A 37 -10.35 5.67 -3.18
CA ILE A 37 -9.50 5.52 -4.37
C ILE A 37 -10.20 4.66 -5.42
N SER A 38 -9.87 4.91 -6.70
CA SER A 38 -10.28 4.03 -7.79
C SER A 38 -9.79 2.60 -7.55
N THR A 39 -10.70 1.63 -7.65
CA THR A 39 -10.39 0.20 -7.50
C THR A 39 -9.31 -0.23 -8.50
N GLN A 40 -9.41 0.24 -9.75
CA GLN A 40 -8.44 -0.07 -10.78
C GLN A 40 -7.07 0.54 -10.47
N GLU A 41 -7.03 1.80 -10.01
CA GLU A 41 -5.77 2.47 -9.67
C GLU A 41 -5.06 1.76 -8.51
N PHE A 42 -5.81 1.41 -7.46
CA PHE A 42 -5.27 0.66 -6.33
C PHE A 42 -4.69 -0.69 -6.77
N LEU A 43 -5.45 -1.46 -7.56
CA LEU A 43 -5.00 -2.78 -8.03
C LEU A 43 -3.76 -2.69 -8.93
N THR A 44 -3.64 -1.65 -9.76
CA THR A 44 -2.44 -1.42 -10.56
C THR A 44 -1.22 -1.10 -9.68
N LYS A 45 -1.37 -0.26 -8.67
CA LYS A 45 -0.28 0.04 -7.72
C LYS A 45 0.11 -1.20 -6.90
N TYR A 46 -0.89 -1.99 -6.48
CA TYR A 46 -0.67 -3.26 -5.79
C TYR A 46 0.07 -4.27 -6.67
N GLN A 47 -0.27 -4.37 -7.96
CA GLN A 47 0.45 -5.24 -8.89
C GLN A 47 1.93 -4.87 -8.99
N LYS A 48 2.25 -3.58 -9.15
CA LYS A 48 3.66 -3.13 -9.19
C LYS A 48 4.40 -3.42 -7.89
N PHE A 49 3.75 -3.19 -6.75
CA PHE A 49 4.31 -3.61 -5.45
C PHE A 49 4.61 -5.12 -5.41
N LYS A 50 3.74 -5.95 -5.99
CA LYS A 50 3.96 -7.41 -6.06
C LYS A 50 5.08 -7.83 -7.01
N GLU A 51 5.41 -7.02 -8.01
CA GLU A 51 6.59 -7.22 -8.86
C GLU A 51 7.88 -7.03 -8.06
N VAL A 52 7.89 -6.06 -7.13
CA VAL A 52 9.01 -5.83 -6.19
C VAL A 52 9.04 -6.86 -5.06
N ILE A 53 7.87 -7.18 -4.50
CA ILE A 53 7.71 -8.05 -3.32
C ILE A 53 6.78 -9.22 -3.68
N PRO A 54 7.28 -10.26 -4.36
CA PRO A 54 6.46 -11.38 -4.80
C PRO A 54 6.00 -12.26 -3.63
N SER A 55 6.81 -12.38 -2.58
CA SER A 55 6.52 -13.23 -1.42
C SER A 55 5.34 -12.71 -0.57
N ILE A 56 4.40 -13.59 -0.23
CA ILE A 56 3.32 -13.28 0.70
C ILE A 56 3.84 -13.05 2.14
N GLY A 57 4.95 -13.69 2.50
CA GLY A 57 5.57 -13.52 3.83
C GLY A 57 6.12 -12.11 4.00
N GLU A 58 6.80 -11.60 2.97
CA GLU A 58 7.32 -10.24 2.94
C GLU A 58 6.19 -9.22 2.86
N GLU A 59 5.20 -9.41 1.99
CA GLU A 59 4.01 -8.54 1.94
C GLU A 59 3.35 -8.40 3.32
N LYS A 60 3.21 -9.49 4.08
CA LYS A 60 2.67 -9.46 5.45
C LYS A 60 3.62 -8.77 6.45
N LYS A 61 4.93 -8.88 6.28
CA LYS A 61 5.91 -8.15 7.10
C LYS A 61 5.75 -6.64 6.84
N TRP A 62 5.86 -6.24 5.58
CA TRP A 62 5.74 -4.86 5.13
C TRP A 62 4.40 -4.23 5.49
N GLY A 63 3.30 -4.95 5.26
CA GLY A 63 1.96 -4.49 5.63
C GLY A 63 1.79 -4.26 7.13
N ARG A 64 2.37 -5.12 7.99
CA ARG A 64 2.34 -4.93 9.45
C ARG A 64 3.17 -3.74 9.90
N GLU A 65 4.36 -3.56 9.32
CA GLU A 65 5.22 -2.43 9.67
C GLU A 65 4.60 -1.10 9.22
N PHE A 66 3.98 -1.07 8.04
CA PHE A 66 3.18 0.08 7.56
C PHE A 66 1.97 0.36 8.46
N GLU A 67 1.21 -0.68 8.83
CA GLU A 67 0.02 -0.54 9.68
C GLU A 67 0.40 -0.05 11.09
N ALA A 68 1.52 -0.51 11.65
CA ALA A 68 2.00 -0.06 12.96
C ALA A 68 2.32 1.44 13.02
N VAL A 69 2.73 2.05 11.91
CA VAL A 69 3.08 3.49 11.86
C VAL A 69 1.96 4.38 11.36
N SER A 70 1.09 3.88 10.47
CA SER A 70 0.01 4.67 9.86
C SER A 70 -1.36 4.43 10.48
N GLY A 71 -1.56 3.26 11.12
CA GLY A 71 -2.88 2.78 11.53
C GLY A 71 -3.74 2.24 10.39
N TYR A 72 -3.24 2.15 9.16
CA TYR A 72 -3.99 1.68 8.00
C TYR A 72 -3.58 0.26 7.59
N SER A 73 -4.57 -0.64 7.49
CA SER A 73 -4.31 -2.03 7.12
C SER A 73 -4.25 -2.22 5.60
N LEU A 74 -3.07 -2.61 5.09
CA LEU A 74 -2.89 -3.05 3.70
C LEU A 74 -3.80 -4.23 3.36
N TYR A 75 -3.92 -5.20 4.28
CA TYR A 75 -4.70 -6.41 4.06
C TYR A 75 -6.17 -6.09 3.77
N GLN A 76 -6.78 -5.21 4.55
CA GLN A 76 -8.17 -4.81 4.34
C GLN A 76 -8.34 -4.04 3.03
N ALA A 77 -7.41 -3.15 2.68
CA ALA A 77 -7.43 -2.40 1.42
C ALA A 77 -7.38 -3.34 0.21
N VAL A 78 -6.48 -4.32 0.21
CA VAL A 78 -6.39 -5.33 -0.85
C VAL A 78 -7.62 -6.21 -0.91
N LYS A 79 -8.15 -6.63 0.24
CA LYS A 79 -9.35 -7.47 0.33
C LYS A 79 -10.56 -6.76 -0.26
N GLU A 80 -10.78 -5.50 0.11
CA GLU A 80 -11.89 -4.70 -0.41
C GLU A 80 -11.72 -4.46 -1.91
N ALA A 81 -10.53 -4.02 -2.36
CA ALA A 81 -10.26 -3.75 -3.77
C ALA A 81 -10.50 -4.98 -4.67
N LYS A 82 -10.14 -6.18 -4.20
CA LYS A 82 -10.37 -7.44 -4.95
C LYS A 82 -11.80 -7.97 -4.86
N GLY A 83 -12.52 -7.64 -3.78
CA GLY A 83 -13.88 -8.14 -3.52
C GLY A 83 -15.00 -7.23 -4.01
N THR A 84 -14.68 -5.96 -4.32
CA THR A 84 -15.67 -4.95 -4.68
C THR A 84 -15.90 -4.89 -6.19
N ASN A 85 -17.15 -4.67 -6.61
CA ASN A 85 -17.50 -4.34 -7.99
C ASN A 85 -17.64 -2.83 -8.23
N LYS A 86 -17.31 -2.00 -7.24
CA LYS A 86 -17.40 -0.54 -7.32
C LYS A 86 -16.19 0.00 -8.08
N LYS A 87 -16.39 1.12 -8.80
CA LYS A 87 -15.30 1.85 -9.46
C LYS A 87 -14.33 2.49 -8.46
N THR A 88 -14.84 2.87 -7.29
CA THR A 88 -14.09 3.50 -6.20
C THR A 88 -14.49 2.81 -4.89
N PHE A 89 -13.53 2.60 -4.00
CA PHE A 89 -13.77 2.09 -2.65
C PHE A 89 -13.15 3.00 -1.60
N ARG A 90 -13.73 2.95 -0.39
CA ARG A 90 -13.22 3.64 0.80
C ARG A 90 -13.41 2.74 2.01
N LEU A 91 -12.43 2.75 2.91
CA LEU A 91 -12.42 2.03 4.17
C LEU A 91 -12.57 2.98 5.35
N GLU A 92 -12.98 2.43 6.49
CA GLU A 92 -13.08 3.13 7.77
C GLU A 92 -12.08 2.51 8.74
N ASN A 93 -11.35 3.33 9.49
CA ASN A 93 -10.57 2.86 10.64
C ASN A 93 -11.56 2.48 11.75
N ARG A 94 -11.53 1.21 12.18
CA ARG A 94 -12.29 0.73 13.34
C ARG A 94 -11.38 0.60 14.54
#